data_AF-A0AAU2XEV1-F1
#
_entry.id   AF-A0AAU2XEV1-F1
#
_cell.length_a   1.000
_cell.length_b   1.000
_cell.length_c   1.000
_cell.angle_alpha   90.00
_cell.angle_beta   90.00
_cell.angle_gamma   90.00
#
_symmetry.space_group_name_H-M   'P 1'
#
loop_
_entity.id
_entity.type
_entity.pdbx_description
1 polymer ?
#
loop_
_entity_poly.entity_id
_entity_poly.type
_entity_poly.pdbx_seq_one_letter_code
_entity_poly.pdbx_strand_id
1 'polypeptide(L)'
;MTRLLESELILSGEHRPILRSPLAKECEVLFVIPVHDENPQRLLDVLTSLADQWCEPGTVETIVVVNNGPIDRDERRGQEIFERNQAALALPVFRNTDSSSTRQTPQSKYIRSSLAAYVIDRSSPGNWTAGSNVGKARRLGLLEAASRFARAGHNGLVVHTDADCRFDDQQFVSKIMRLFAGDAKLVGLAGAHKPEFDPTDPEAKELVGHLLTYLRFRRYTALARSIRRGHAVFNPEKPLGSCLIHRAFEGVLAGGIDPVPFEEDVTFGYKLMDYATENGMHFAHGRRFGLGPVSAIRVSDRTPNNVVRRFLRSLEPDGSLFVPDVLSAHGSILLDDRYLEELINRVRSLPGGLEQIEYMFFTSALATTRGRRGSHEFNEDSRRVPGFPYKQPANQVGAQGRC
;
A
#
# COMPACT_ATOMS: atom_id res chain seq x y z
N MET A 1 -12.61 27.57 -5.30
CA MET A 1 -13.09 27.69 -6.69
C MET A 1 -12.34 26.77 -7.66
N THR A 2 -11.01 26.86 -7.82
CA THR A 2 -10.27 26.07 -8.84
C THR A 2 -10.40 24.54 -8.72
N ARG A 3 -10.48 23.99 -7.50
CA ARG A 3 -10.62 22.53 -7.29
C ARG A 3 -12.00 21.98 -7.67
N LEU A 4 -13.06 22.76 -7.47
CA LEU A 4 -14.43 22.35 -7.83
C LEU A 4 -14.56 22.22 -9.35
N LEU A 5 -13.99 23.17 -10.09
CA LEU A 5 -13.97 23.13 -11.56
C LEU A 5 -13.22 21.91 -12.11
N GLU A 6 -12.13 21.47 -11.48
CA GLU A 6 -11.37 20.30 -11.94
C GLU A 6 -12.14 19.00 -11.73
N SER A 7 -12.81 18.84 -10.58
CA SER A 7 -13.67 17.69 -10.33
C SER A 7 -14.88 17.70 -11.27
N GLU A 8 -15.50 18.85 -11.52
CA GLU A 8 -16.60 18.98 -12.49
C GLU A 8 -16.16 18.59 -13.90
N LEU A 9 -14.99 19.06 -14.37
CA LEU A 9 -14.43 18.68 -15.68
C LEU A 9 -14.13 17.17 -15.78
N ILE A 10 -13.67 16.56 -14.70
CA ILE A 10 -13.40 15.11 -14.68
C ILE A 10 -14.71 14.34 -14.76
N LEU A 11 -15.69 14.71 -13.95
CA LEU A 11 -16.97 14.02 -13.86
C LEU A 11 -17.86 14.26 -15.08
N SER A 12 -17.71 15.40 -15.77
CA SER A 12 -18.35 15.65 -17.08
C SER A 12 -17.67 14.89 -18.22
N GLY A 13 -16.48 14.31 -17.99
CA GLY A 13 -15.68 13.65 -19.02
C GLY A 13 -14.93 14.62 -19.94
N GLU A 14 -14.94 15.92 -19.63
CA GLU A 14 -14.26 16.97 -20.40
C GLU A 14 -12.77 17.10 -20.07
N HIS A 15 -12.34 16.56 -18.93
CA HIS A 15 -10.92 16.45 -18.59
C HIS A 15 -10.19 15.61 -19.65
N ARG A 16 -9.14 16.18 -20.27
CA ARG A 16 -8.35 15.49 -21.30
C ARG A 16 -7.42 14.46 -20.65
N PRO A 17 -7.68 13.15 -20.84
CA PRO A 17 -6.83 12.13 -20.26
C PRO A 17 -5.48 12.09 -20.97
N ILE A 18 -4.44 11.74 -20.22
CA ILE A 18 -3.09 11.53 -20.75
C ILE A 18 -3.05 10.21 -21.52
N LEU A 19 -3.67 9.15 -20.98
CA LEU A 19 -3.74 7.86 -21.64
C LEU A 19 -4.90 7.86 -22.64
N ARG A 20 -4.57 7.69 -23.92
CA ARG A 20 -5.55 7.74 -25.02
C ARG A 20 -6.39 6.47 -25.16
N SER A 21 -5.86 5.32 -24.73
CA SER A 21 -6.58 4.05 -24.78
C SER A 21 -7.84 4.11 -23.91
N PRO A 22 -8.99 3.59 -24.37
CA PRO A 22 -10.17 3.50 -23.52
C PRO A 22 -9.91 2.56 -22.32
N LEU A 23 -10.67 2.75 -21.25
CA LEU A 23 -10.75 1.79 -20.15
C LEU A 23 -11.51 0.54 -20.66
N ALA A 24 -11.09 -0.65 -20.25
CA ALA A 24 -11.86 -1.87 -20.53
C ALA A 24 -13.25 -1.78 -19.86
N LYS A 25 -14.29 -2.30 -20.50
CA LYS A 25 -15.67 -2.15 -19.99
C LYS A 25 -15.87 -2.90 -18.67
N GLU A 26 -15.16 -3.99 -18.52
CA GLU A 26 -15.12 -4.88 -17.36
C GLU A 26 -14.16 -4.42 -16.27
N CYS A 27 -13.41 -3.33 -16.47
CA CYS A 27 -12.47 -2.84 -15.47
C CYS A 27 -13.23 -2.24 -14.28
N GLU A 28 -12.99 -2.80 -13.10
CA GLU A 28 -13.62 -2.40 -11.83
C GLU A 28 -12.60 -1.80 -10.86
N VAL A 29 -11.32 -2.12 -11.03
CA VAL A 29 -10.25 -1.72 -10.11
C VAL A 29 -9.05 -1.18 -10.89
N LEU A 30 -8.60 0.01 -10.51
CA LEU A 30 -7.42 0.65 -11.08
C LEU A 30 -6.37 0.92 -10.01
N PHE A 31 -5.16 0.38 -10.19
CA PHE A 31 -4.03 0.63 -9.29
C PHE A 31 -3.21 1.85 -9.76
N VAL A 32 -2.95 2.78 -8.84
CA VAL A 32 -2.07 3.94 -9.07
C VAL A 32 -0.77 3.72 -8.31
N ILE A 33 0.34 3.59 -9.04
CA ILE A 33 1.67 3.30 -8.51
C ILE A 33 2.62 4.45 -8.83
N PRO A 34 2.97 5.33 -7.88
CA PRO A 34 4.02 6.32 -8.08
C PRO A 34 5.40 5.64 -8.04
N VAL A 35 6.28 6.00 -8.96
CA VAL A 35 7.65 5.46 -9.07
C VAL A 35 8.65 6.61 -9.09
N HIS A 36 9.64 6.52 -8.20
CA HIS A 36 10.77 7.44 -8.14
C HIS A 36 11.99 6.72 -7.58
N ASP A 37 13.07 6.64 -8.37
CA ASP A 37 14.35 6.01 -7.99
C ASP A 37 14.11 4.62 -7.38
N GLU A 38 13.35 3.82 -8.13
CA GLU A 38 13.01 2.47 -7.76
C GLU A 38 13.80 1.47 -8.60
N ASN A 39 14.15 0.33 -8.00
CA ASN A 39 14.71 -0.78 -8.78
C ASN A 39 13.63 -1.30 -9.75
N PRO A 40 13.87 -1.36 -11.08
CA PRO A 40 12.89 -1.87 -12.04
C PRO A 40 12.37 -3.27 -11.71
N GLN A 41 13.17 -4.12 -11.05
CA GLN A 41 12.72 -5.44 -10.62
C GLN A 41 11.57 -5.37 -9.61
N ARG A 42 11.60 -4.44 -8.66
CA ARG A 42 10.51 -4.28 -7.67
C ARG A 42 9.21 -3.83 -8.33
N LEU A 43 9.32 -2.98 -9.36
CA LEU A 43 8.19 -2.62 -10.19
C LEU A 43 7.65 -3.83 -10.98
N LEU A 44 8.51 -4.71 -11.48
CA LEU A 44 8.07 -5.98 -12.07
C LEU A 44 7.41 -6.89 -11.04
N ASP A 45 7.90 -6.94 -9.81
CA ASP A 45 7.37 -7.79 -8.75
C ASP A 45 5.96 -7.34 -8.30
N VAL A 46 5.73 -6.02 -8.12
CA VAL A 46 4.39 -5.50 -7.82
C VAL A 46 3.44 -5.82 -8.97
N LEU A 47 3.84 -5.57 -10.22
CA LEU A 47 3.01 -5.83 -11.39
C LEU A 47 2.74 -7.33 -11.59
N THR A 48 3.70 -8.20 -11.25
CA THR A 48 3.50 -9.66 -11.25
C THR A 48 2.45 -10.04 -10.22
N SER A 49 2.55 -9.53 -8.98
CA SER A 49 1.56 -9.83 -7.93
C SER A 49 0.15 -9.34 -8.24
N LEU A 50 0.03 -8.28 -9.05
CA LEU A 50 -1.25 -7.80 -9.58
C LEU A 50 -1.76 -8.66 -10.75
N ALA A 51 -0.87 -9.14 -11.62
CA ALA A 51 -1.22 -10.10 -12.66
C ALA A 51 -1.67 -11.46 -12.11
N ASP A 52 -1.16 -11.84 -10.93
CA ASP A 52 -1.49 -13.10 -10.24
C ASP A 52 -2.83 -13.06 -9.48
N GLN A 53 -3.57 -11.94 -9.51
CA GLN A 53 -4.84 -11.81 -8.81
C GLN A 53 -5.92 -12.70 -9.44
N TRP A 54 -6.70 -13.38 -8.60
CA TRP A 54 -7.80 -14.24 -9.01
C TRP A 54 -9.04 -13.40 -9.36
N CYS A 55 -9.01 -12.80 -10.55
CA CYS A 55 -10.10 -12.05 -11.16
C CYS A 55 -10.15 -12.27 -12.68
N GLU A 56 -11.27 -11.94 -13.30
CA GLU A 56 -11.41 -12.04 -14.76
C GLU A 56 -10.43 -11.11 -15.48
N PRO A 57 -9.88 -11.50 -16.64
CA PRO A 57 -9.06 -10.61 -17.46
C PRO A 57 -9.77 -9.29 -17.74
N GLY A 58 -9.04 -8.17 -17.64
CA GLY A 58 -9.61 -6.83 -17.84
C GLY A 58 -10.23 -6.19 -16.60
N THR A 59 -10.51 -6.97 -15.54
CA THR A 59 -11.04 -6.43 -14.26
C THR A 59 -10.09 -5.40 -13.64
N VAL A 60 -8.78 -5.62 -13.79
CA VAL A 60 -7.73 -4.79 -13.19
C VAL A 60 -6.94 -4.04 -14.27
N GLU A 61 -6.78 -2.74 -14.05
CA GLU A 61 -5.85 -1.89 -14.77
C GLU A 61 -4.83 -1.27 -13.81
N THR A 62 -3.62 -0.99 -14.29
CA THR A 62 -2.59 -0.32 -13.49
C THR A 62 -2.02 0.87 -14.23
N ILE A 63 -1.96 2.02 -13.55
CA ILE A 63 -1.27 3.23 -13.99
C ILE A 63 -0.03 3.43 -13.13
N VAL A 64 1.13 3.36 -13.77
CA VAL A 64 2.43 3.68 -13.18
C VAL A 64 2.78 5.13 -13.52
N VAL A 65 3.11 5.94 -12.53
CA VAL A 65 3.52 7.34 -12.74
C VAL A 65 4.99 7.49 -12.36
N VAL A 66 5.88 7.59 -13.35
CA VAL A 66 7.32 7.71 -13.13
C VAL A 66 7.71 9.18 -13.10
N ASN A 67 8.38 9.63 -12.03
CA ASN A 67 8.80 11.03 -11.91
C ASN A 67 10.23 11.21 -11.37
N ASN A 68 10.87 12.33 -11.73
CA ASN A 68 12.25 12.62 -11.31
C ASN A 68 12.39 13.22 -9.89
N GLY A 69 11.32 13.27 -9.08
CA GLY A 69 11.39 13.91 -7.77
C GLY A 69 11.88 15.37 -7.83
N PRO A 70 12.28 15.97 -6.70
CA PRO A 70 13.04 17.22 -6.68
C PRO A 70 14.44 17.00 -7.27
N ILE A 71 15.02 18.05 -7.85
CA ILE A 71 16.42 18.03 -8.31
C ILE A 71 17.32 17.74 -7.10
N ASP A 72 18.04 16.63 -7.16
CA ASP A 72 19.06 16.32 -6.16
C ASP A 72 20.19 17.36 -6.25
N ARG A 73 20.69 17.82 -5.11
CA ARG A 73 21.82 18.75 -5.09
C ARG A 73 23.13 18.05 -5.45
N ASP A 74 23.18 16.73 -5.26
CA ASP A 74 24.26 15.88 -5.75
C ASP A 74 23.96 15.47 -7.20
N GLU A 75 24.72 16.03 -8.14
CA GLU A 75 24.56 15.76 -9.58
C GLU A 75 24.70 14.26 -9.90
N ARG A 76 25.60 13.55 -9.21
CA ARG A 76 25.81 12.12 -9.44
C ARG A 76 24.59 11.34 -8.98
N ARG A 77 24.07 11.63 -7.78
CA ARG A 77 22.85 10.99 -7.28
C ARG A 77 21.66 11.31 -8.18
N GLY A 78 21.54 12.55 -8.65
CA GLY A 78 20.52 12.96 -9.60
C GLY A 78 20.57 12.17 -10.91
N GLN A 79 21.77 11.92 -11.45
CA GLN A 79 21.98 11.10 -12.64
C GLN A 79 21.59 9.62 -12.40
N GLU A 80 21.96 9.03 -11.26
CA GLU A 80 21.57 7.67 -10.89
C GLU A 80 20.04 7.52 -10.76
N ILE A 81 19.39 8.51 -10.14
CA ILE A 81 17.92 8.59 -10.03
C ILE A 81 17.29 8.65 -11.43
N PHE A 82 17.82 9.51 -12.30
CA PHE A 82 17.34 9.64 -13.67
C PHE A 82 17.46 8.31 -14.42
N GLU A 83 18.62 7.67 -14.40
CA GLU A 83 18.87 6.38 -15.05
C GLU A 83 17.92 5.28 -14.57
N ARG A 84 17.67 5.20 -13.25
CA ARG A 84 16.70 4.25 -12.68
C ARG A 84 15.27 4.52 -13.15
N ASN A 85 14.86 5.79 -13.22
CA ASN A 85 13.54 6.15 -13.73
C ASN A 85 13.40 5.82 -15.22
N GLN A 86 14.43 6.07 -16.02
CA GLN A 86 14.45 5.70 -17.44
C GLN A 86 14.41 4.18 -17.62
N ALA A 87 15.11 3.43 -16.78
CA ALA A 87 15.04 1.97 -16.78
C ALA A 87 13.64 1.45 -16.43
N ALA A 88 12.95 2.09 -15.47
CA ALA A 88 11.56 1.77 -15.15
C ALA A 88 10.62 2.07 -16.33
N LEU A 89 10.77 3.22 -17.01
CA LEU A 89 10.00 3.60 -18.20
C LEU A 89 10.22 2.63 -19.38
N ALA A 90 11.43 2.08 -19.52
CA ALA A 90 11.81 1.16 -20.58
C ALA A 90 11.30 -0.28 -20.38
N LEU A 91 10.64 -0.61 -19.26
CA LEU A 91 10.12 -1.95 -19.04
C LEU A 91 9.11 -2.35 -20.13
N PRO A 92 9.25 -3.53 -20.77
CA PRO A 92 8.40 -3.91 -21.90
C PRO A 92 7.01 -4.44 -21.48
N VAL A 93 6.51 -3.99 -20.32
CA VAL A 93 5.23 -4.38 -19.73
C VAL A 93 4.09 -3.40 -20.07
N PHE A 94 4.42 -2.15 -20.41
CA PHE A 94 3.42 -1.11 -20.62
C PHE A 94 2.78 -1.16 -22.00
N ARG A 95 1.45 -1.06 -22.05
CA ARG A 95 0.67 -1.12 -23.29
C ARG A 95 0.79 0.12 -24.15
N ASN A 96 1.11 1.27 -23.55
CA ASN A 96 1.27 2.56 -24.24
C ASN A 96 2.72 2.89 -24.60
N THR A 97 3.63 1.92 -24.53
CA THR A 97 5.01 2.06 -25.02
C THR A 97 5.27 1.09 -26.17
N ASP A 98 6.15 1.49 -27.08
CA ASP A 98 6.62 0.62 -28.16
C ASP A 98 7.62 -0.40 -27.58
N SER A 99 7.14 -1.61 -27.31
CA SER A 99 7.96 -2.69 -26.76
C SER A 99 8.75 -3.46 -27.83
N SER A 100 8.62 -3.11 -29.12
CA SER A 100 9.24 -3.88 -30.22
C SER A 100 10.77 -3.88 -30.18
N SER A 101 11.36 -2.85 -29.59
CA SER A 101 12.82 -2.66 -29.50
C SER A 101 13.45 -3.27 -28.24
N THR A 102 12.67 -3.69 -27.25
CA THR A 102 13.19 -4.15 -25.96
C THR A 102 13.05 -5.65 -25.79
N ARG A 103 14.13 -6.32 -25.36
CA ARG A 103 14.13 -7.76 -25.11
C ARG A 103 13.16 -8.10 -23.97
N GLN A 104 12.08 -8.79 -24.31
CA GLN A 104 11.11 -9.27 -23.32
C GLN A 104 11.64 -10.50 -22.56
N THR A 105 11.59 -10.43 -21.24
CA THR A 105 11.76 -11.58 -20.33
C THR A 105 10.45 -12.39 -20.23
N PRO A 106 10.48 -13.66 -19.79
CA PRO A 106 9.26 -14.42 -19.52
C PRO A 106 8.29 -13.71 -18.56
N GLN A 107 8.81 -13.08 -17.50
CA GLN A 107 8.03 -12.30 -16.54
C GLN A 107 7.33 -11.11 -17.22
N SER A 108 8.05 -10.33 -18.02
CA SER A 108 7.44 -9.18 -18.70
C SER A 108 6.38 -9.58 -19.74
N LYS A 109 6.56 -10.71 -20.44
CA LYS A 109 5.54 -11.26 -21.34
C LYS A 109 4.27 -11.64 -20.58
N TYR A 110 4.44 -12.33 -19.45
CA TYR A 110 3.33 -12.71 -18.58
C TYR A 110 2.56 -11.49 -18.08
N ILE A 111 3.25 -10.48 -17.53
CA ILE A 111 2.60 -9.24 -17.09
C ILE A 111 1.83 -8.59 -18.26
N ARG A 112 2.46 -8.46 -19.43
CA ARG A 112 1.84 -7.78 -20.59
C ARG A 112 0.58 -8.51 -21.09
N SER A 113 0.57 -9.84 -21.05
CA SER A 113 -0.60 -10.65 -21.46
C SER A 113 -1.72 -10.65 -20.42
N SER A 114 -1.38 -10.58 -19.13
CA SER A 114 -2.32 -10.82 -18.03
C SER A 114 -2.85 -9.54 -17.39
N LEU A 115 -2.10 -8.43 -17.48
CA LEU A 115 -2.42 -7.16 -16.82
C LEU A 115 -2.43 -6.00 -17.82
N ALA A 116 -3.44 -5.12 -17.69
CA ALA A 116 -3.47 -3.85 -18.40
C ALA A 116 -2.60 -2.81 -17.67
N ALA A 117 -1.29 -2.81 -17.95
CA ALA A 117 -0.37 -1.85 -17.36
C ALA A 117 -0.08 -0.68 -18.31
N TYR A 118 -0.15 0.53 -17.78
CA TYR A 118 0.15 1.79 -18.48
C TYR A 118 1.16 2.61 -17.69
N VAL A 119 1.91 3.47 -18.39
CA VAL A 119 2.86 4.38 -17.75
C VAL A 119 2.61 5.83 -18.15
N ILE A 120 2.70 6.74 -17.19
CA ILE A 120 2.72 8.19 -17.41
C ILE A 120 4.14 8.67 -17.12
N ASP A 121 4.80 9.17 -18.16
CA ASP A 121 6.14 9.71 -18.08
C ASP A 121 6.12 11.17 -17.59
N ARG A 122 6.71 11.40 -16.41
CA ARG A 122 7.05 12.73 -15.86
C ARG A 122 8.53 12.83 -15.47
N SER A 123 9.37 11.99 -16.08
CA SER A 123 10.80 11.87 -15.84
C SER A 123 11.63 12.25 -17.07
N SER A 124 11.24 11.87 -18.28
CA SER A 124 12.07 12.12 -19.47
C SER A 124 12.15 13.62 -19.81
N PRO A 125 13.24 14.05 -20.50
CA PRO A 125 13.36 15.42 -21.01
C PRO A 125 12.12 15.84 -21.82
N GLY A 126 11.61 17.05 -21.55
CA GLY A 126 10.38 17.57 -22.18
C GLY A 126 9.07 17.15 -21.50
N ASN A 127 9.05 16.06 -20.74
CA ASN A 127 7.89 15.60 -19.97
C ASN A 127 7.98 15.88 -18.47
N TRP A 128 9.15 16.34 -18.02
CA TRP A 128 9.45 16.59 -16.62
C TRP A 128 8.55 17.65 -15.99
N THR A 129 8.02 17.33 -14.80
CA THR A 129 7.32 18.29 -13.93
C THR A 129 8.27 18.88 -12.89
N ALA A 130 8.45 20.20 -12.91
CA ALA A 130 9.27 20.90 -11.92
C ALA A 130 8.78 20.67 -10.49
N GLY A 131 9.73 20.42 -9.58
CA GLY A 131 9.46 20.12 -8.17
C GLY A 131 8.54 18.90 -7.99
N SER A 132 8.67 17.88 -8.85
CA SER A 132 7.85 16.69 -8.75
C SER A 132 8.06 15.98 -7.40
N ASN A 133 7.00 15.37 -6.88
CA ASN A 133 7.03 14.61 -5.63
C ASN A 133 5.96 13.50 -5.67
N VAL A 134 5.91 12.66 -4.63
CA VAL A 134 4.97 11.55 -4.55
C VAL A 134 3.51 12.01 -4.60
N GLY A 135 3.14 13.11 -3.92
CA GLY A 135 1.78 13.66 -3.99
C GLY A 135 1.38 14.17 -5.37
N LYS A 136 2.30 14.79 -6.11
CA LYS A 136 2.06 15.16 -7.51
C LYS A 136 1.83 13.94 -8.40
N ALA A 137 2.60 12.86 -8.21
CA ALA A 137 2.44 11.62 -8.97
C ALA A 137 1.12 10.91 -8.65
N ARG A 138 0.80 10.74 -7.36
CA ARG A 138 -0.46 10.12 -6.92
C ARG A 138 -1.68 10.94 -7.34
N ARG A 139 -1.62 12.27 -7.21
CA ARG A 139 -2.67 13.18 -7.71
C ARG A 139 -2.87 12.98 -9.21
N LEU A 140 -1.79 12.96 -10.00
CA LEU A 140 -1.89 12.75 -11.44
C LEU A 140 -2.54 11.40 -11.79
N GLY A 141 -2.11 10.33 -11.13
CA GLY A 141 -2.70 9.01 -11.32
C GLY A 141 -4.17 8.93 -10.90
N LEU A 142 -4.55 9.59 -9.81
CA LEU A 142 -5.95 9.69 -9.37
C LEU A 142 -6.83 10.41 -10.41
N LEU A 143 -6.39 11.58 -10.89
CA LEU A 143 -7.15 12.36 -11.87
C LEU A 143 -7.31 11.58 -13.18
N GLU A 144 -6.25 10.89 -13.63
CA GLU A 144 -6.31 10.02 -14.79
C GLU A 144 -7.29 8.85 -14.57
N ALA A 145 -7.20 8.16 -13.43
CA ALA A 145 -8.09 7.05 -13.10
C ALA A 145 -9.57 7.48 -13.07
N ALA A 146 -9.87 8.58 -12.39
CA ALA A 146 -11.23 9.12 -12.29
C ALA A 146 -11.77 9.54 -13.67
N SER A 147 -10.94 10.18 -14.50
CA SER A 147 -11.32 10.57 -15.87
C SER A 147 -11.60 9.35 -16.76
N ARG A 148 -10.84 8.27 -16.61
CA ARG A 148 -11.05 7.01 -17.34
C ARG A 148 -12.38 6.34 -16.95
N PHE A 149 -12.67 6.26 -15.65
CA PHE A 149 -13.95 5.76 -15.14
C PHE A 149 -15.13 6.63 -15.59
N ALA A 150 -15.02 7.96 -15.51
CA ALA A 150 -16.06 8.89 -15.97
C ALA A 150 -16.37 8.71 -17.46
N ARG A 151 -15.33 8.57 -18.31
CA ARG A 151 -15.50 8.29 -19.75
C ARG A 151 -16.10 6.92 -20.05
N ALA A 152 -15.85 5.93 -19.18
CA ALA A 152 -16.45 4.61 -19.30
C ALA A 152 -17.92 4.57 -18.81
N GLY A 153 -18.36 5.60 -18.08
CA GLY A 153 -19.72 5.75 -17.61
C GLY A 153 -20.01 5.01 -16.29
N HIS A 154 -18.99 4.63 -15.53
CA HIS A 154 -19.16 3.95 -14.24
C HIS A 154 -18.12 4.40 -13.20
N ASN A 155 -18.42 4.18 -11.92
CA ASN A 155 -17.57 4.56 -10.79
C ASN A 155 -16.88 3.33 -10.19
N GLY A 156 -15.69 3.01 -10.67
CA GLY A 156 -14.90 1.90 -10.12
C GLY A 156 -14.07 2.28 -8.90
N LEU A 157 -13.15 1.39 -8.54
CA LEU A 157 -12.25 1.54 -7.39
C LEU A 157 -10.86 1.97 -7.84
N VAL A 158 -10.26 2.89 -7.09
CA VAL A 158 -8.86 3.29 -7.22
C VAL A 158 -8.10 2.77 -6.00
N VAL A 159 -6.98 2.09 -6.26
CA VAL A 159 -6.07 1.58 -5.23
C VAL A 159 -4.73 2.28 -5.35
N HIS A 160 -4.38 3.09 -4.36
CA HIS A 160 -3.04 3.63 -4.23
C HIS A 160 -2.14 2.64 -3.49
N THR A 161 -0.98 2.33 -4.09
CA THR A 161 0.07 1.48 -3.53
C THR A 161 1.44 2.04 -3.91
N ASP A 162 2.49 1.59 -3.22
CA ASP A 162 3.87 1.96 -3.56
C ASP A 162 4.49 0.95 -4.53
N ALA A 163 5.54 1.37 -5.24
CA ALA A 163 6.27 0.55 -6.21
C ALA A 163 7.11 -0.57 -5.57
N ASP A 164 7.19 -0.57 -4.25
CA ASP A 164 7.92 -1.53 -3.43
C ASP A 164 7.03 -2.49 -2.65
N CYS A 165 5.76 -2.49 -3.00
CA CYS A 165 4.76 -3.35 -2.44
C CYS A 165 4.55 -4.60 -3.31
N ARG A 166 4.01 -5.67 -2.73
CA ARG A 166 3.46 -6.80 -3.48
C ARG A 166 2.22 -7.35 -2.79
N PHE A 167 1.29 -7.89 -3.55
CA PHE A 167 0.05 -8.47 -3.02
C PHE A 167 0.20 -9.99 -2.92
N ASP A 168 0.49 -10.49 -1.72
CA ASP A 168 0.67 -11.93 -1.45
C ASP A 168 -0.66 -12.71 -1.41
N ASP A 169 -1.75 -11.99 -1.13
CA ASP A 169 -3.11 -12.51 -1.19
C ASP A 169 -3.65 -12.41 -2.64
N GLN A 170 -3.73 -13.55 -3.32
CA GLN A 170 -4.28 -13.64 -4.68
C GLN A 170 -5.79 -13.31 -4.73
N GLN A 171 -6.48 -13.23 -3.59
CA GLN A 171 -7.87 -12.81 -3.50
C GLN A 171 -8.04 -11.33 -3.10
N PHE A 172 -6.96 -10.54 -3.05
CA PHE A 172 -7.04 -9.16 -2.61
C PHE A 172 -8.08 -8.36 -3.43
N VAL A 173 -8.01 -8.44 -4.76
CA VAL A 173 -8.94 -7.75 -5.68
C VAL A 173 -10.39 -8.21 -5.47
N SER A 174 -10.64 -9.52 -5.42
CA SER A 174 -12.00 -10.04 -5.25
C SER A 174 -12.59 -9.74 -3.87
N LYS A 175 -11.76 -9.60 -2.83
CA LYS A 175 -12.18 -9.16 -1.49
C LYS A 175 -12.59 -7.69 -1.49
N ILE A 176 -11.81 -6.80 -2.09
CA ILE A 176 -12.17 -5.37 -2.13
C ILE A 176 -13.43 -5.14 -2.96
N MET A 177 -13.58 -5.81 -4.11
CA MET A 177 -14.79 -5.71 -4.91
C MET A 177 -16.03 -6.16 -4.15
N ARG A 178 -15.96 -7.29 -3.43
CA ARG A 178 -17.07 -7.77 -2.61
C ARG A 178 -17.43 -6.82 -1.48
N LEU A 179 -16.44 -6.19 -0.83
CA LEU A 179 -16.69 -5.22 0.24
C LEU A 179 -17.45 -3.99 -0.30
N PHE A 180 -16.99 -3.41 -1.40
CA PHE A 180 -17.63 -2.22 -1.99
C PHE A 180 -18.95 -2.53 -2.69
N ALA A 181 -19.16 -3.75 -3.19
CA ALA A 181 -20.44 -4.18 -3.73
C ALA A 181 -21.47 -4.47 -2.62
N GLY A 182 -21.00 -5.01 -1.49
CA GLY A 182 -21.85 -5.28 -0.32
C GLY A 182 -22.26 -4.03 0.45
N ASP A 183 -21.61 -2.89 0.19
CA ASP A 183 -21.87 -1.64 0.88
C ASP A 183 -21.75 -0.42 -0.06
N ALA A 184 -22.90 0.04 -0.56
CA ALA A 184 -22.98 1.21 -1.43
C ALA A 184 -22.54 2.51 -0.73
N LYS A 185 -22.56 2.57 0.61
CA LYS A 185 -22.16 3.74 1.39
C LYS A 185 -20.67 3.74 1.74
N LEU A 186 -19.95 2.68 1.41
CA LEU A 186 -18.49 2.64 1.58
C LEU A 186 -17.82 3.47 0.48
N VAL A 187 -17.16 4.58 0.86
CA VAL A 187 -16.45 5.45 -0.09
C VAL A 187 -14.97 5.14 -0.19
N GLY A 188 -14.39 4.60 0.89
CA GLY A 188 -12.96 4.37 0.99
C GLY A 188 -12.58 3.42 2.12
N LEU A 189 -11.39 2.86 2.01
CA LEU A 189 -10.83 1.89 2.92
C LEU A 189 -9.32 2.05 3.01
N ALA A 190 -8.79 2.15 4.23
CA ALA A 190 -7.34 2.10 4.49
C ALA A 190 -6.91 0.68 4.86
N GLY A 191 -6.05 0.06 4.06
CA GLY A 191 -5.52 -1.29 4.29
C GLY A 191 -4.52 -1.39 5.44
N ALA A 192 -4.03 -2.60 5.64
CA ALA A 192 -2.86 -2.94 6.45
C ALA A 192 -1.57 -2.86 5.60
N HIS A 193 -0.42 -3.01 6.26
CA HIS A 193 0.85 -3.29 5.59
C HIS A 193 1.54 -4.44 6.32
N LYS A 194 2.09 -5.40 5.55
CA LYS A 194 2.96 -6.45 6.09
C LYS A 194 4.41 -6.06 5.78
N PRO A 195 5.19 -5.63 6.78
CA PRO A 195 6.57 -5.25 6.52
C PRO A 195 7.44 -6.49 6.26
N GLU A 196 8.33 -6.42 5.28
CA GLU A 196 9.32 -7.47 4.96
C GLU A 196 10.68 -6.84 4.66
N PHE A 197 11.78 -7.53 4.97
CA PHE A 197 13.10 -7.11 4.45
C PHE A 197 13.28 -7.63 3.03
N ASP A 198 13.55 -6.73 2.10
CA ASP A 198 13.84 -7.10 0.72
C ASP A 198 15.22 -7.76 0.63
N PRO A 199 15.33 -9.06 0.30
CA PRO A 199 16.62 -9.74 0.25
C PRO A 199 17.53 -9.24 -0.88
N THR A 200 16.98 -8.51 -1.86
CA THR A 200 17.73 -7.91 -2.98
C THR A 200 18.35 -6.58 -2.63
N ASP A 201 17.93 -5.98 -1.51
CA ASP A 201 18.52 -4.75 -0.98
C ASP A 201 19.75 -5.11 -0.12
N PRO A 202 20.97 -4.71 -0.52
CA PRO A 202 22.19 -5.03 0.20
C PRO A 202 22.14 -4.61 1.68
N GLU A 203 21.49 -3.48 1.99
CA GLU A 203 21.34 -3.00 3.36
C GLU A 203 20.32 -3.83 4.15
N ALA A 204 19.27 -4.30 3.48
CA ALA A 204 18.26 -5.14 4.13
C ALA A 204 18.72 -6.59 4.33
N LYS A 205 19.65 -7.10 3.50
CA LYS A 205 20.16 -8.47 3.59
C LYS A 205 20.81 -8.76 4.96
N GLU A 206 21.55 -7.81 5.51
CA GLU A 206 22.12 -7.90 6.86
C GLU A 206 21.03 -7.80 7.93
N LEU A 207 19.95 -7.08 7.65
CA LEU A 207 18.82 -6.88 8.55
C LEU A 207 17.83 -8.06 8.61
N VAL A 208 17.84 -8.99 7.65
CA VAL A 208 16.94 -10.15 7.63
C VAL A 208 17.04 -10.96 8.93
N GLY A 209 18.27 -11.18 9.42
CA GLY A 209 18.51 -11.87 10.69
C GLY A 209 17.95 -11.15 11.92
N HIS A 210 17.67 -9.86 11.78
CA HIS A 210 17.20 -8.98 12.85
C HIS A 210 15.71 -8.64 12.75
N LEU A 211 14.93 -9.29 11.89
CA LEU A 211 13.52 -8.93 11.69
C LEU A 211 12.70 -8.93 12.98
N LEU A 212 12.83 -9.97 13.80
CA LEU A 212 12.12 -10.04 15.08
C LEU A 212 12.57 -8.90 16.01
N THR A 213 13.87 -8.61 16.07
CA THR A 213 14.43 -7.50 16.87
C THR A 213 13.95 -6.14 16.38
N TYR A 214 13.87 -5.93 15.07
CA TYR A 214 13.32 -4.72 14.47
C TYR A 214 11.83 -4.55 14.78
N LEU A 215 11.03 -5.62 14.70
CA LEU A 215 9.62 -5.58 15.07
C LEU A 215 9.43 -5.29 16.57
N ARG A 216 10.28 -5.84 17.44
CA ARG A 216 10.36 -5.47 18.86
C ARG A 216 10.68 -3.99 19.03
N PHE A 217 11.68 -3.46 18.31
CA PHE A 217 12.02 -2.04 18.35
C PHE A 217 10.85 -1.15 17.92
N ARG A 218 10.12 -1.50 16.86
CA ARG A 218 8.91 -0.76 16.45
C ARG A 218 7.86 -0.74 17.57
N ARG A 219 7.60 -1.87 18.22
CA ARG A 219 6.69 -1.94 19.39
C ARG A 219 7.17 -1.03 20.51
N TYR A 220 8.45 -1.13 20.88
CA TYR A 220 9.06 -0.23 21.87
C TYR A 220 8.82 1.23 21.51
N THR A 221 9.09 1.66 20.28
CA THR A 221 8.93 3.07 19.90
C THR A 221 7.49 3.59 20.05
N ALA A 222 6.49 2.74 19.78
CA ALA A 222 5.07 3.09 19.96
C ALA A 222 4.68 3.17 21.45
N LEU A 223 5.09 2.18 22.24
CA LEU A 223 4.81 2.14 23.69
C LEU A 223 5.52 3.29 24.41
N ALA A 224 6.82 3.47 24.15
CA ALA A 224 7.65 4.53 24.72
C ALA A 224 7.11 5.93 24.42
N ARG A 225 6.58 6.16 23.20
CA ARG A 225 5.93 7.43 22.85
C ARG A 225 4.71 7.69 23.73
N SER A 226 3.91 6.65 23.98
CA SER A 226 2.68 6.74 24.77
C SER A 226 2.98 7.02 26.24
N ILE A 227 3.96 6.30 26.80
CA ILE A 227 4.46 6.52 28.16
C ILE A 227 4.95 7.95 28.35
N ARG A 228 5.79 8.47 27.44
CA ARG A 228 6.31 9.84 27.52
C ARG A 228 5.22 10.91 27.41
N ARG A 229 4.11 10.63 26.72
CA ARG A 229 2.98 11.56 26.59
C ARG A 229 1.92 11.41 27.69
N GLY A 230 2.01 10.37 28.51
CA GLY A 230 1.03 10.07 29.56
C GLY A 230 -0.34 9.60 29.05
N HIS A 231 -0.47 9.27 27.76
CA HIS A 231 -1.67 8.73 27.14
C HIS A 231 -1.31 7.87 25.93
N ALA A 232 -2.22 7.02 25.49
CA ALA A 232 -2.05 6.20 24.30
C ALA A 232 -1.86 7.07 23.05
N VAL A 233 -0.80 6.80 22.27
CA VAL A 233 -0.50 7.54 21.03
C VAL A 233 -0.58 6.58 19.85
N PHE A 234 -1.79 6.24 19.47
CA PHE A 234 -2.10 5.47 18.28
C PHE A 234 -3.33 6.07 17.60
N ASN A 235 -3.37 5.95 16.28
CA ASN A 235 -4.60 6.20 15.53
C ASN A 235 -4.89 4.94 14.71
N PRO A 236 -5.89 4.13 15.10
CA PRO A 236 -6.24 2.92 14.37
C PRO A 236 -6.82 3.24 12.99
N GLU A 237 -7.30 4.46 12.83
CA GLU A 237 -7.94 4.97 11.62
C GLU A 237 -6.94 5.65 10.67
N LYS A 238 -5.67 5.78 11.05
CA LYS A 238 -4.67 6.46 10.22
C LYS A 238 -4.56 5.77 8.86
N PRO A 239 -4.85 6.49 7.74
CA PRO A 239 -4.64 5.99 6.40
C PRO A 239 -3.17 5.65 6.16
N LEU A 240 -2.92 4.67 5.28
CA LEU A 240 -1.58 4.24 4.90
C LEU A 240 -1.43 4.33 3.39
N GLY A 241 -0.41 5.02 2.91
CA GLY A 241 -0.16 5.24 1.48
C GLY A 241 0.10 3.97 0.69
N SER A 242 0.63 2.93 1.33
CA SER A 242 0.85 1.64 0.68
C SER A 242 -0.44 0.88 0.38
N CYS A 243 -1.57 1.24 0.99
CA CYS A 243 -2.87 0.64 0.68
C CYS A 243 -4.01 1.58 1.05
N LEU A 244 -4.36 2.46 0.12
CA LEU A 244 -5.56 3.30 0.22
C LEU A 244 -6.47 2.99 -0.97
N ILE A 245 -7.69 2.52 -0.68
CA ILE A 245 -8.68 2.12 -1.67
C ILE A 245 -9.85 3.08 -1.57
N HIS A 246 -10.38 3.59 -2.68
CA HIS A 246 -11.57 4.41 -2.66
C HIS A 246 -12.32 4.35 -3.98
N ARG A 247 -13.58 4.77 -3.99
CA ARG A 247 -14.33 4.97 -5.23
C ARG A 247 -13.74 6.16 -6.00
N ALA A 248 -13.65 6.03 -7.31
CA ALA A 248 -12.92 6.99 -8.15
C ALA A 248 -13.50 8.40 -8.05
N PHE A 249 -14.82 8.53 -8.11
CA PHE A 249 -15.49 9.84 -8.11
C PHE A 249 -15.43 10.51 -6.74
N GLU A 250 -15.64 9.75 -5.67
CA GLU A 250 -15.54 10.24 -4.29
C GLU A 250 -14.12 10.69 -3.96
N GLY A 251 -13.10 10.05 -4.55
CA GLY A 251 -11.71 10.50 -4.44
C GLY A 251 -11.49 11.93 -4.97
N VAL A 252 -12.11 12.29 -6.09
CA VAL A 252 -12.01 13.66 -6.63
C VAL A 252 -12.96 14.64 -5.94
N LEU A 253 -14.16 14.19 -5.53
CA LEU A 253 -15.14 15.01 -4.80
C LEU A 253 -14.67 15.37 -3.39
N ALA A 254 -13.94 14.48 -2.72
CA ALA A 254 -13.26 14.78 -1.45
C ALA A 254 -12.10 15.80 -1.61
N GLY A 255 -11.86 16.32 -2.81
CA GLY A 255 -10.85 17.34 -3.09
C GLY A 255 -9.47 16.78 -3.49
N GLY A 256 -9.37 15.47 -3.75
CA GLY A 256 -8.19 14.80 -4.27
C GLY A 256 -6.94 14.85 -3.39
N ILE A 257 -5.85 14.32 -3.93
CA ILE A 257 -4.54 14.27 -3.27
C ILE A 257 -3.84 15.62 -3.40
N ASP A 258 -3.32 16.14 -2.29
CA ASP A 258 -2.52 17.37 -2.32
C ASP A 258 -1.13 17.11 -2.92
N PRO A 259 -0.57 18.03 -3.72
CA PRO A 259 0.71 17.85 -4.40
C PRO A 259 1.92 18.08 -3.47
N VAL A 260 1.87 17.53 -2.25
CA VAL A 260 2.88 17.66 -1.20
C VAL A 260 3.82 16.44 -1.18
N PRO A 261 5.07 16.59 -0.70
CA PRO A 261 6.06 15.51 -0.75
C PRO A 261 5.94 14.48 0.38
N PHE A 262 5.10 14.71 1.39
CA PHE A 262 4.95 13.83 2.54
C PHE A 262 3.53 13.93 3.12
N GLU A 263 3.04 12.83 3.68
CA GLU A 263 1.71 12.74 4.31
C GLU A 263 0.54 13.11 3.39
N GLU A 264 0.73 13.06 2.08
CA GLU A 264 -0.32 13.28 1.09
C GLU A 264 -1.42 12.22 1.20
N ASP A 265 -1.01 10.99 1.51
CA ASP A 265 -1.84 9.80 1.68
C ASP A 265 -2.71 9.89 2.94
N VAL A 266 -2.10 10.31 4.04
CA VAL A 266 -2.75 10.53 5.33
C VAL A 266 -3.75 11.67 5.22
N THR A 267 -3.32 12.79 4.64
CA THR A 267 -4.18 13.96 4.43
C THR A 267 -5.36 13.62 3.52
N PHE A 268 -5.12 12.91 2.42
CA PHE A 268 -6.18 12.50 1.51
C PHE A 268 -7.15 11.49 2.14
N GLY A 269 -6.67 10.53 2.92
CA GLY A 269 -7.56 9.61 3.62
C GLY A 269 -8.44 10.33 4.65
N TYR A 270 -7.95 11.35 5.35
CA TYR A 270 -8.82 12.18 6.20
C TYR A 270 -9.85 12.98 5.40
N LYS A 271 -9.49 13.54 4.24
CA LYS A 271 -10.47 14.20 3.36
C LYS A 271 -11.59 13.24 2.92
N LEU A 272 -11.26 11.98 2.64
CA LEU A 272 -12.24 10.94 2.34
C LEU A 272 -13.16 10.64 3.53
N MET A 273 -12.62 10.63 4.76
CA MET A 273 -13.40 10.44 5.99
C MET A 273 -14.34 11.63 6.25
N ASP A 274 -13.87 12.85 6.04
CA ASP A 274 -14.67 14.08 6.17
C ASP A 274 -15.81 14.07 5.13
N TYR A 275 -15.47 13.82 3.86
CA TYR A 275 -16.46 13.68 2.78
C TYR A 275 -17.49 12.59 3.08
N ALA A 276 -17.05 11.43 3.60
CA ALA A 276 -17.95 10.35 3.97
C ALA A 276 -18.96 10.81 5.02
N THR A 277 -18.46 11.48 6.06
CA THR A 277 -19.26 11.98 7.19
C THR A 277 -20.30 13.00 6.73
N GLU A 278 -19.88 13.98 5.93
CA GLU A 278 -20.74 15.04 5.40
C GLU A 278 -21.88 14.51 4.51
N ASN A 279 -21.68 13.35 3.89
CA ASN A 279 -22.63 12.76 2.95
C ASN A 279 -23.37 11.52 3.48
N GLY A 280 -23.30 11.25 4.80
CA GLY A 280 -23.97 10.08 5.41
C GLY A 280 -23.46 8.73 4.88
N MET A 281 -22.21 8.72 4.42
CA MET A 281 -21.43 7.58 3.96
C MET A 281 -20.38 7.19 5.01
N HIS A 282 -19.55 6.19 4.76
CA HIS A 282 -18.47 5.85 5.69
C HIS A 282 -17.18 5.40 5.02
N PHE A 283 -16.11 5.54 5.79
CA PHE A 283 -14.76 5.08 5.49
C PHE A 283 -14.42 3.90 6.41
N ALA A 284 -13.81 2.85 5.87
CA ALA A 284 -13.49 1.65 6.64
C ALA A 284 -11.98 1.45 6.83
N HIS A 285 -11.62 0.55 7.75
CA HIS A 285 -10.24 0.11 7.94
C HIS A 285 -10.10 -1.35 7.53
N GLY A 286 -9.32 -1.57 6.48
CA GLY A 286 -9.02 -2.84 5.81
C GLY A 286 -8.34 -3.89 6.67
N ARG A 287 -7.76 -3.48 7.79
CA ARG A 287 -6.98 -4.36 8.67
C ARG A 287 -7.80 -5.52 9.21
N ARG A 288 -9.06 -5.27 9.59
CA ARG A 288 -9.99 -6.32 10.05
C ARG A 288 -10.32 -7.36 8.98
N PHE A 289 -10.08 -7.03 7.71
CA PHE A 289 -10.31 -7.91 6.57
C PHE A 289 -9.02 -8.58 6.06
N GLY A 290 -7.88 -8.34 6.72
CA GLY A 290 -6.58 -8.83 6.28
C GLY A 290 -6.14 -8.25 4.92
N LEU A 291 -6.68 -7.09 4.54
CA LEU A 291 -6.36 -6.44 3.26
C LEU A 291 -5.12 -5.58 3.42
N GLY A 292 -4.09 -5.85 2.63
CA GLY A 292 -2.90 -5.01 2.57
C GLY A 292 -1.75 -5.70 1.85
N PRO A 293 -0.87 -4.94 1.19
CA PRO A 293 0.30 -5.52 0.57
C PRO A 293 1.38 -5.88 1.60
N VAL A 294 2.32 -6.67 1.14
CA VAL A 294 3.66 -6.76 1.70
C VAL A 294 4.46 -5.57 1.20
N SER A 295 5.16 -4.85 2.08
CA SER A 295 5.95 -3.67 1.74
C SER A 295 7.37 -3.83 2.27
N ALA A 296 8.36 -3.47 1.44
CA ALA A 296 9.76 -3.55 1.81
C ALA A 296 10.12 -2.54 2.91
N ILE A 297 10.75 -3.01 3.98
CA ILE A 297 11.43 -2.18 4.98
C ILE A 297 12.71 -1.66 4.33
N ARG A 298 12.90 -0.34 4.31
CA ARG A 298 14.08 0.31 3.73
C ARG A 298 14.69 1.33 4.66
N VAL A 299 15.97 1.56 4.48
CA VAL A 299 16.62 2.76 4.97
C VAL A 299 16.29 3.90 3.99
N SER A 300 15.13 4.53 4.16
CA SER A 300 14.81 5.73 3.37
C SER A 300 15.64 6.92 3.83
N ASP A 301 16.42 7.51 2.93
CA ASP A 301 17.04 8.83 3.10
C ASP A 301 16.03 9.99 2.96
N ARG A 302 14.89 9.73 2.30
CA ARG A 302 13.83 10.71 2.02
C ARG A 302 13.06 11.19 3.26
N THR A 303 13.03 10.40 4.33
CA THR A 303 12.34 10.77 5.57
C THR A 303 13.31 10.91 6.75
N PRO A 304 13.36 12.08 7.43
CA PRO A 304 14.27 12.28 8.55
C PRO A 304 13.94 11.37 9.76
N ASN A 305 12.71 10.86 9.84
CA ASN A 305 12.25 9.91 10.87
C ASN A 305 12.49 8.45 10.47
N ASN A 306 13.72 8.12 10.08
CA ASN A 306 14.06 6.76 9.69
C ASN A 306 14.21 5.84 10.92
N VAL A 307 13.14 5.08 11.22
CA VAL A 307 13.11 4.09 12.31
C VAL A 307 14.18 3.02 12.14
N VAL A 308 14.53 2.65 10.90
CA VAL A 308 15.60 1.66 10.62
C VAL A 308 16.97 2.19 11.02
N ARG A 309 17.29 3.45 10.70
CA ARG A 309 18.56 4.07 11.16
C ARG A 309 18.66 4.12 12.68
N ARG A 310 17.56 4.44 13.36
CA ARG A 310 17.51 4.43 14.82
C ARG A 310 17.68 3.02 15.39
N PHE A 311 17.06 2.03 14.76
CA PHE A 311 17.22 0.62 15.11
C PHE A 311 18.68 0.19 14.99
N LEU A 312 19.30 0.44 13.84
CA LEU A 312 20.70 0.11 13.57
C LEU A 312 21.68 0.76 14.57
N ARG A 313 21.44 2.01 14.99
CA ARG A 313 22.26 2.69 16.01
C ARG A 313 22.12 2.11 17.41
N SER A 314 21.03 1.39 17.67
CA SER A 314 20.75 0.76 18.98
C SER A 314 21.17 -0.71 19.02
N LEU A 315 21.54 -1.29 17.89
CA LEU A 315 21.87 -2.71 17.73
C LEU A 315 23.37 -2.91 17.97
N GLU A 316 23.70 -3.75 18.94
CA GLU A 316 25.08 -4.14 19.25
C GLU A 316 25.58 -5.25 18.31
N PRO A 317 26.91 -5.49 18.22
CA PRO A 317 27.48 -6.52 17.34
C PRO A 317 26.99 -7.95 17.63
N ASP A 318 26.56 -8.24 18.85
CA ASP A 318 26.00 -9.54 19.26
C ASP A 318 24.49 -9.68 18.94
N GLY A 319 23.88 -8.65 18.34
CA GLY A 319 22.47 -8.58 18.01
C GLY A 319 21.56 -8.18 19.18
N SER A 320 22.13 -7.88 20.36
CA SER A 320 21.39 -7.27 21.47
C SER A 320 21.00 -5.83 21.13
N LEU A 321 19.87 -5.38 21.66
CA LEU A 321 19.29 -4.09 21.31
C LEU A 321 19.07 -3.27 22.57
N PHE A 322 19.84 -2.20 22.75
CA PHE A 322 19.70 -1.31 23.90
C PHE A 322 18.90 -0.05 23.53
N VAL A 323 17.89 0.25 24.33
CA VAL A 323 16.99 1.38 24.10
C VAL A 323 16.93 2.29 25.32
N PRO A 324 16.56 3.57 25.18
CA PRO A 324 16.33 4.44 26.34
C PRO A 324 15.31 3.83 27.30
N ASP A 325 15.65 3.77 28.59
CA ASP A 325 14.68 3.43 29.62
C ASP A 325 13.64 4.55 29.72
N VAL A 326 12.36 4.20 29.62
CA VAL A 326 11.24 5.15 29.71
C VAL A 326 10.39 4.95 30.96
N LEU A 327 10.73 3.95 31.78
CA LEU A 327 10.13 3.69 33.08
C LEU A 327 11.01 4.24 34.21
N SER A 328 12.32 4.37 33.98
CA SER A 328 13.26 5.01 34.90
C SER A 328 13.90 6.28 34.32
N ALA A 329 14.45 7.13 35.18
CA ALA A 329 15.00 8.43 34.79
C ALA A 329 16.36 8.36 34.09
N HIS A 330 17.07 7.22 34.11
CA HIS A 330 18.47 7.15 33.67
C HIS A 330 18.82 5.84 32.97
N GLY A 331 19.43 5.97 31.78
CA GLY A 331 20.19 4.90 31.13
C GLY A 331 19.56 4.31 29.88
N SER A 332 20.30 3.36 29.31
CA SER A 332 19.80 2.41 28.31
C SER A 332 19.52 1.06 29.00
N ILE A 333 18.54 0.35 28.48
CA ILE A 333 18.12 -0.97 28.95
C ILE A 333 18.02 -1.92 27.76
N LEU A 334 18.31 -3.19 27.99
CA LEU A 334 18.14 -4.23 26.98
C LEU A 334 16.66 -4.36 26.61
N LEU A 335 16.35 -4.28 25.32
CA LEU A 335 15.01 -4.53 24.80
C LEU A 335 14.78 -6.03 24.63
N ASP A 336 14.39 -6.68 25.72
CA ASP A 336 13.92 -8.07 25.73
C ASP A 336 12.39 -8.14 25.89
N ASP A 337 11.85 -9.37 25.92
CA ASP A 337 10.41 -9.59 26.04
C ASP A 337 9.88 -9.18 27.43
N ARG A 338 10.71 -9.29 28.49
CA ARG A 338 10.34 -8.86 29.84
C ARG A 338 10.15 -7.34 29.89
N TYR A 339 11.09 -6.56 29.38
CA TYR A 339 10.96 -5.11 29.37
C TYR A 339 9.80 -4.66 28.46
N LEU A 340 9.56 -5.34 27.33
CA LEU A 340 8.37 -5.09 26.52
C LEU A 340 7.06 -5.34 27.28
N GLU A 341 6.97 -6.39 28.09
CA GLU A 341 5.81 -6.67 28.93
C GLU A 341 5.59 -5.57 29.99
N GLU A 342 6.67 -5.09 30.62
CA GLU A 342 6.60 -3.97 31.57
C GLU A 342 6.05 -2.70 30.88
N LEU A 343 6.52 -2.40 29.67
CA LEU A 343 6.01 -1.28 28.86
C LEU A 343 4.55 -1.46 28.46
N ILE A 344 4.13 -2.68 28.08
CA ILE A 344 2.74 -3.00 27.74
C ILE A 344 1.84 -2.76 28.95
N ASN A 345 2.23 -3.26 30.13
CA ASN A 345 1.47 -3.07 31.36
C ASN A 345 1.38 -1.59 31.73
N ARG A 346 2.47 -0.83 31.56
CA ARG A 346 2.45 0.61 31.77
C ARG A 346 1.49 1.32 30.81
N VAL A 347 1.55 1.03 29.52
CA VAL A 347 0.66 1.65 28.51
C VAL A 347 -0.80 1.26 28.75
N ARG A 348 -1.10 0.01 29.11
CA ARG A 348 -2.47 -0.44 29.44
C ARG A 348 -3.11 0.38 30.56
N SER A 349 -2.31 0.92 31.48
CA SER A 349 -2.80 1.80 32.57
C SER A 349 -3.05 3.26 32.15
N LEU A 350 -2.65 3.65 30.93
CA LEU A 350 -2.84 5.01 30.41
C LEU A 350 -4.22 5.16 29.76
N PRO A 351 -4.76 6.40 29.64
CA PRO A 351 -5.95 6.67 28.84
C PRO A 351 -5.80 6.16 27.40
N GLY A 352 -6.75 5.37 26.91
CA GLY A 352 -6.72 4.72 25.59
C GLY A 352 -5.73 3.56 25.47
N GLY A 353 -5.12 3.14 26.58
CA GLY A 353 -4.04 2.17 26.61
C GLY A 353 -4.45 0.78 26.16
N LEU A 354 -5.62 0.31 26.59
CA LEU A 354 -6.12 -1.02 26.26
C LEU A 354 -6.35 -1.14 24.74
N GLU A 355 -7.00 -0.15 24.15
CA GLU A 355 -7.30 -0.08 22.72
C GLU A 355 -6.02 -0.04 21.89
N GLN A 356 -4.98 0.67 22.37
CA GLN A 356 -3.67 0.65 21.72
C GLN A 356 -3.05 -0.75 21.74
N ILE A 357 -3.10 -1.42 22.89
CA ILE A 357 -2.52 -2.75 23.05
C ILE A 357 -3.25 -3.74 22.16
N GLU A 358 -4.58 -3.76 22.19
CA GLU A 358 -5.41 -4.57 21.29
C GLU A 358 -5.07 -4.30 19.83
N TYR A 359 -5.02 -3.03 19.43
CA TYR A 359 -4.63 -2.64 18.09
C TYR A 359 -3.23 -3.16 17.72
N MET A 360 -2.24 -3.06 18.60
CA MET A 360 -0.90 -3.59 18.36
C MET A 360 -0.88 -5.11 18.21
N PHE A 361 -1.72 -5.84 18.95
CA PHE A 361 -1.85 -7.30 18.80
C PHE A 361 -2.51 -7.68 17.47
N PHE A 362 -3.62 -7.05 17.10
CA PHE A 362 -4.34 -7.32 15.85
C PHE A 362 -3.58 -6.88 14.59
N THR A 363 -2.72 -5.85 14.70
CA THR A 363 -2.01 -5.27 13.54
C THR A 363 -0.56 -5.71 13.44
N SER A 364 0.00 -6.37 14.46
CA SER A 364 1.32 -6.93 14.31
C SER A 364 1.27 -8.06 13.29
N ALA A 365 2.07 -7.94 12.23
CA ALA A 365 2.39 -9.00 11.28
C ALA A 365 2.92 -10.31 11.95
N LEU A 366 3.07 -10.30 13.27
CA LEU A 366 3.49 -11.40 14.14
C LEU A 366 2.35 -12.34 14.53
N ALA A 367 1.08 -12.01 14.29
CA ALA A 367 0.01 -13.04 14.32
C ALA A 367 0.20 -14.09 13.20
N THR A 368 1.02 -13.77 12.19
CA THR A 368 1.32 -14.62 11.03
C THR A 368 2.74 -15.20 11.00
N THR A 369 3.60 -14.95 11.98
CA THR A 369 4.80 -15.76 12.19
C THR A 369 4.45 -17.10 12.86
N ARG A 370 3.61 -17.91 12.23
CA ARG A 370 3.65 -19.36 12.41
C ARG A 370 4.76 -19.85 11.49
N GLY A 371 5.89 -20.21 12.09
CA GLY A 371 7.04 -20.70 11.36
C GLY A 371 6.65 -21.83 10.41
N ARG A 372 7.20 -21.80 9.19
CA ARG A 372 7.42 -23.01 8.38
C ARG A 372 8.40 -23.93 9.12
N ARG A 373 7.95 -24.54 10.22
CA ARG A 373 8.52 -25.75 10.80
C ARG A 373 7.35 -26.63 11.19
N GLY A 374 7.35 -27.83 10.64
CA GLY A 374 6.26 -28.79 10.54
C GLY A 374 5.22 -28.76 11.65
N SER A 375 3.95 -28.71 11.23
CA SER A 375 2.84 -29.28 11.99
C SER A 375 1.86 -29.87 10.98
N HIS A 376 1.99 -31.17 10.74
CA HIS A 376 0.78 -31.99 10.71
C HIS A 376 0.10 -31.81 12.08
N GLU A 377 -1.23 -31.68 12.05
CA GLU A 377 -2.11 -31.56 13.20
C GLU A 377 -2.08 -30.22 13.94
N PHE A 378 -2.99 -29.31 13.59
CA PHE A 378 -3.75 -28.57 14.60
C PHE A 378 -5.12 -28.12 14.06
N ASN A 379 -6.11 -28.40 14.91
CA ASN A 379 -7.57 -28.36 14.79
C ASN A 379 -8.19 -27.09 14.16
N GLU A 380 -9.19 -27.26 13.29
CA GLU A 380 -9.90 -26.20 12.54
C GLU A 380 -10.95 -25.40 13.35
N ASP A 381 -11.13 -25.64 14.64
CA ASP A 381 -12.40 -25.29 15.31
C ASP A 381 -12.47 -23.92 16.00
N SER A 382 -11.68 -22.92 15.60
CA SER A 382 -11.70 -21.59 16.24
C SER A 382 -11.85 -20.38 15.32
N ARG A 383 -12.44 -20.55 14.12
CA ARG A 383 -12.87 -19.42 13.27
C ARG A 383 -14.35 -19.48 12.91
N ARG A 384 -15.21 -19.42 13.92
CA ARG A 384 -16.61 -19.01 13.71
C ARG A 384 -16.72 -17.50 13.93
N VAL A 385 -16.60 -16.76 12.83
CA VAL A 385 -17.18 -15.41 12.75
C VAL A 385 -18.70 -15.60 12.68
N PRO A 386 -19.52 -14.96 13.54
CA PRO A 386 -20.96 -15.12 13.47
C PRO A 386 -21.52 -14.47 12.19
N GLY A 387 -22.22 -15.26 11.37
CA GLY A 387 -23.30 -14.79 10.50
C GLY A 387 -22.92 -14.32 9.09
N PHE A 388 -22.66 -15.26 8.17
CA PHE A 388 -23.03 -15.10 6.75
C PHE A 388 -23.53 -16.45 6.22
N PRO A 389 -24.77 -16.55 5.71
CA PRO A 389 -25.26 -17.79 5.13
C PRO A 389 -24.61 -18.01 3.77
N TYR A 390 -23.64 -18.91 3.72
CA TYR A 390 -23.06 -19.40 2.46
C TYR A 390 -24.08 -20.33 1.79
N LYS A 391 -24.78 -19.85 0.75
CA LYS A 391 -25.51 -20.76 -0.15
C LYS A 391 -24.47 -21.47 -1.02
N GLN A 392 -24.27 -22.75 -0.79
CA GLN A 392 -23.54 -23.61 -1.72
C GLN A 392 -24.29 -23.65 -3.07
N PRO A 393 -23.59 -23.56 -4.21
CA PRO A 393 -24.22 -23.81 -5.50
C PRO A 393 -24.63 -25.29 -5.59
N ALA A 394 -25.85 -25.52 -6.05
CA ALA A 394 -26.38 -26.86 -6.25
C ALA A 394 -25.53 -27.63 -7.26
N ASN A 395 -25.06 -28.82 -6.86
CA ASN A 395 -24.47 -29.80 -7.76
C ASN A 395 -25.49 -30.17 -8.86
N GLN A 396 -25.18 -29.85 -10.12
CA GLN A 396 -25.75 -30.55 -11.26
C GLN A 396 -25.02 -31.88 -11.40
N VAL A 397 -25.61 -32.93 -10.83
CA VAL A 397 -25.25 -34.32 -11.14
C VAL A 397 -26.09 -34.78 -12.33
N GLY A 398 -25.40 -35.33 -13.32
CA GLY A 398 -25.91 -35.64 -14.64
C GLY A 398 -27.03 -36.68 -14.69
N ALA A 399 -27.84 -36.54 -15.74
CA ALA A 399 -28.75 -37.56 -16.21
C ALA A 399 -27.98 -38.60 -17.06
N GLN A 400 -27.92 -39.83 -16.58
CA GLN A 400 -27.83 -41.03 -17.41
C GLN A 400 -29.01 -41.93 -17.05
N GLY A 401 -29.81 -42.31 -18.04
CA GLY A 401 -30.91 -43.25 -17.89
C GLY A 401 -31.54 -43.55 -19.25
N ARG A 402 -31.22 -44.73 -19.78
CA ARG A 402 -31.58 -45.29 -21.09
C ARG A 402 -33.08 -45.59 -21.22
N CYS A 403 -33.58 -45.44 -22.46
CA CYS A 403 -34.19 -46.50 -23.25
C CYS A 403 -33.76 -46.31 -24.70
#